data_AF-A0A4V2A2Z1-F1
#
_entry.id   AF-A0A4V2A2Z1-F1
#
_cell.length_a   1.000
_cell.length_b   1.000
_cell.length_c   1.000
_cell.angle_alpha   90.00
_cell.angle_beta   90.00
_cell.angle_gamma   90.00
#
_symmetry.space_group_name_H-M   'P 1'
#
loop_
_entity.id
_entity.type
_entity.pdbx_description
1 polymer ?
#
loop_
_entity_poly.entity_id
_entity_poly.type
_entity_poly.pdbx_seq_one_letter_code
_entity_poly.pdbx_strand_id
1 'polypeptide(L)'
;AAMARKLWERVDRPNTLIKIPATVEGLPAIAKTIGQGISVNVTLIFSLERYRGVMDAYLEGLETAAAEGRDLSAIHSVASFFISRVDSEVDKQLGEGHELRGKAALANARLAFEAYEEVFGSERFAALRAKGANPQRPLWASTGVKDPALPDTLYVSELVVDGTVNTMPEKTLQAFGDHGEVSGDTVHGTYDDSRAVIAALEEAGVSYDQVVKVLEDEGLEKFDASWAELLETVTAELEKA
;
A
#
# COMPACT_ATOMS: atom_id res chain seq x y z
N ALA A 1 -13.20 6.40 11.12
CA ALA A 1 -13.78 5.59 12.23
C ALA A 1 -15.31 5.48 12.20
N ALA A 2 -16.10 6.56 12.36
CA ALA A 2 -17.57 6.43 12.45
C ALA A 2 -18.20 5.80 11.19
N MET A 3 -17.81 6.26 9.99
CA MET A 3 -18.26 5.65 8.73
C MET A 3 -17.75 4.22 8.57
N ALA A 4 -16.50 3.95 8.97
CA ALA A 4 -15.93 2.60 8.91
C ALA A 4 -16.76 1.60 9.72
N ARG A 5 -17.19 1.99 10.92
CA ARG A 5 -18.12 1.18 11.73
C ARG A 5 -19.45 0.95 11.03
N LYS A 6 -20.07 1.99 10.48
CA LYS A 6 -21.34 1.87 9.75
C LYS A 6 -21.23 0.89 8.57
N LEU A 7 -20.15 0.97 7.80
CA LEU A 7 -19.90 0.06 6.67
C LEU A 7 -19.67 -1.37 7.14
N TRP A 8 -18.86 -1.56 8.19
CA TRP A 8 -18.61 -2.87 8.80
C TRP A 8 -19.90 -3.55 9.26
N GLU A 9 -20.73 -2.85 10.04
CA GLU A 9 -22.03 -3.33 10.53
C GLU A 9 -23.00 -3.60 9.37
N ARG A 10 -22.94 -2.79 8.30
CA ARG A 10 -23.82 -2.95 7.15
C ARG A 10 -23.48 -4.17 6.30
N VAL A 11 -22.19 -4.47 6.13
CA VAL A 11 -21.74 -5.65 5.37
C VAL A 11 -21.93 -6.93 6.19
N ASP A 12 -21.69 -6.87 7.51
CA ASP A 12 -21.91 -7.98 8.45
C ASP A 12 -21.23 -9.30 7.99
N ARG A 13 -19.96 -9.20 7.58
CA ARG A 13 -19.14 -10.35 7.19
C ARG A 13 -17.73 -10.23 7.77
N PRO A 14 -17.23 -11.26 8.48
CA PRO A 14 -15.97 -11.18 9.23
C PRO A 14 -14.72 -11.05 8.35
N ASN A 15 -14.82 -11.40 7.06
CA ASN A 15 -13.72 -11.30 6.09
C ASN A 15 -13.66 -9.94 5.36
N THR A 16 -14.51 -8.98 5.75
CA THR A 16 -14.50 -7.63 5.16
C THR A 16 -13.31 -6.83 5.66
N LEU A 17 -12.70 -6.00 4.81
CA LEU A 17 -11.76 -4.98 5.24
C LEU A 17 -12.30 -3.61 4.85
N ILE A 18 -12.36 -2.68 5.80
CA ILE A 18 -12.72 -1.30 5.47
C ILE A 18 -11.50 -0.59 4.92
N LYS A 19 -11.62 -0.04 3.70
CA LYS A 19 -10.52 0.67 3.06
C LYS A 19 -10.46 2.12 3.56
N ILE A 20 -9.31 2.54 4.11
CA ILE A 20 -9.10 3.90 4.64
C ILE A 20 -7.79 4.46 4.05
N PRO A 21 -7.80 5.66 3.45
CA PRO A 21 -6.59 6.27 2.89
C PRO A 21 -5.62 6.71 4.00
N ALA A 22 -4.33 6.55 3.74
CA ALA A 22 -3.22 6.95 4.59
C ALA A 22 -2.91 8.44 4.43
N THR A 23 -3.90 9.32 4.58
CA THR A 23 -3.60 10.74 4.75
C THR A 23 -3.14 10.99 6.18
N VAL A 24 -2.57 12.16 6.46
CA VAL A 24 -2.22 12.57 7.84
C VAL A 24 -3.44 12.46 8.77
N GLU A 25 -4.61 12.90 8.30
CA GLU A 25 -5.89 12.86 9.02
C GLU A 25 -6.49 11.44 9.05
N GLY A 26 -6.09 10.59 8.11
CA GLY A 26 -6.49 9.19 8.02
C GLY A 26 -5.84 8.30 9.08
N LEU A 27 -4.60 8.58 9.49
CA LEU A 27 -3.86 7.76 10.46
C LEU A 27 -4.60 7.59 11.80
N PRO A 28 -5.10 8.65 12.47
CA PRO A 28 -5.88 8.47 13.70
C PRO A 28 -7.19 7.71 13.47
N ALA A 29 -7.78 7.85 12.27
CA ALA A 29 -9.00 7.13 11.91
C ALA A 29 -8.72 5.63 11.71
N ILE A 30 -7.55 5.25 11.21
CA ILE A 30 -7.08 3.87 11.07
C ILE A 30 -6.91 3.26 12.46
N ALA A 31 -6.10 3.88 13.33
CA ALA A 31 -5.86 3.41 14.70
C ALA A 31 -7.17 3.20 15.47
N LYS A 32 -8.07 4.20 15.45
CA LYS A 32 -9.38 4.10 16.11
C LYS A 32 -10.29 3.02 15.53
N THR A 33 -10.18 2.71 14.23
CA THR A 33 -10.99 1.66 13.60
C THR A 33 -10.48 0.28 14.00
N ILE A 34 -9.16 0.09 13.99
CA ILE A 34 -8.51 -1.16 14.44
C ILE A 34 -8.76 -1.39 15.94
N GLY A 35 -8.68 -0.33 16.77
CA GLY A 35 -9.01 -0.40 18.19
C GLY A 35 -10.44 -0.86 18.49
N GLN A 36 -11.36 -0.70 17.53
CA GLN A 36 -12.73 -1.22 17.62
C GLN A 36 -12.86 -2.69 17.20
N GLY A 37 -11.76 -3.35 16.85
CA GLY A 37 -11.74 -4.73 16.35
C GLY A 37 -12.13 -4.86 14.88
N ILE A 38 -12.06 -3.77 14.10
CA ILE A 38 -12.46 -3.77 12.68
C ILE A 38 -11.21 -3.91 11.81
N SER A 39 -11.22 -4.88 10.90
CA SER A 39 -10.14 -5.11 9.93
C SER A 39 -10.08 -3.99 8.88
N VAL A 40 -8.87 -3.51 8.59
CA VAL A 40 -8.64 -2.32 7.74
C VAL A 40 -7.69 -2.64 6.59
N ASN A 41 -8.06 -2.23 5.37
CA ASN A 41 -7.14 -2.10 4.25
C ASN A 41 -6.68 -0.64 4.19
N VAL A 42 -5.43 -0.35 4.56
CA VAL A 42 -4.90 1.00 4.44
C VAL A 42 -4.47 1.24 3.00
N THR A 43 -4.79 2.39 2.40
CA THR A 43 -4.52 2.68 0.98
C THR A 43 -3.84 4.02 0.74
N LEU A 44 -3.39 4.28 -0.50
CA LEU A 44 -2.69 5.51 -0.90
C LEU A 44 -1.39 5.71 -0.12
N ILE A 45 -0.62 4.65 0.03
CA ILE A 45 0.72 4.71 0.62
C ILE A 45 1.74 4.78 -0.51
N PHE A 46 2.50 5.87 -0.56
CA PHE A 46 3.51 6.10 -1.60
C PHE A 46 4.93 6.22 -1.05
N SER A 47 5.07 6.48 0.26
CA SER A 47 6.36 6.75 0.88
C SER A 47 6.64 5.89 2.11
N LEU A 48 7.94 5.69 2.36
CA LEU A 48 8.45 5.04 3.56
C LEU A 48 8.01 5.75 4.84
N GLU A 49 8.06 7.09 4.88
CA GLU A 49 7.59 7.87 6.04
C GLU A 49 6.10 7.60 6.30
N ARG A 50 5.27 7.72 5.26
CA ARG A 50 3.83 7.46 5.40
C ARG A 50 3.59 6.03 5.84
N TYR A 51 4.34 5.08 5.28
CA TYR A 51 4.17 3.67 5.63
C TYR A 51 4.52 3.39 7.10
N ARG A 52 5.59 4.00 7.64
CA ARG A 52 5.88 3.93 9.07
C ARG A 52 4.76 4.51 9.92
N GLY A 53 4.18 5.65 9.53
CA GLY A 53 3.00 6.21 10.19
C GLY A 53 1.77 5.28 10.15
N VAL A 54 1.58 4.54 9.05
CA VAL A 54 0.52 3.53 8.92
C VAL A 54 0.75 2.34 9.87
N MET A 55 1.98 1.84 9.94
CA MET A 55 2.32 0.73 10.83
C MET A 55 2.21 1.16 12.31
N ASP A 56 2.63 2.38 12.65
CA ASP A 56 2.45 2.95 13.99
C ASP A 56 0.98 3.02 14.39
N ALA A 57 0.12 3.57 13.52
CA ALA A 57 -1.32 3.60 13.73
C ALA A 57 -1.94 2.19 13.86
N TYR A 58 -1.40 1.21 13.14
CA TYR A 58 -1.82 -0.19 13.27
C TYR A 58 -1.50 -0.75 14.67
N LEU A 59 -0.27 -0.56 15.14
CA LEU A 59 0.16 -1.00 16.47
C LEU A 59 -0.63 -0.29 17.58
N GLU A 60 -0.85 1.01 17.49
CA GLU A 60 -1.68 1.77 18.44
C GLU A 60 -3.13 1.24 18.50
N GLY A 61 -3.70 0.93 17.33
CA GLY A 61 -5.01 0.31 17.25
C GLY A 61 -5.07 -1.06 17.92
N LEU A 62 -4.07 -1.92 17.69
CA LEU A 62 -3.98 -3.22 18.35
C LEU A 62 -3.79 -3.10 19.86
N GLU A 63 -2.99 -2.14 20.33
CA GLU A 63 -2.79 -1.85 21.75
C GLU A 63 -4.10 -1.45 22.43
N THR A 64 -4.88 -0.58 21.77
CA THR A 64 -6.23 -0.19 22.22
C THR A 64 -7.16 -1.40 22.27
N ALA A 65 -7.20 -2.20 21.20
CA ALA A 65 -8.03 -3.40 21.15
C ALA A 65 -7.67 -4.40 22.26
N ALA A 66 -6.38 -4.57 22.55
CA ALA A 66 -5.89 -5.43 23.61
C ALA A 66 -6.30 -4.93 25.00
N ALA A 67 -6.19 -3.61 25.24
CA ALA A 67 -6.61 -2.98 26.49
C ALA A 67 -8.13 -3.10 26.73
N GLU A 68 -8.93 -3.12 25.66
CA GLU A 68 -10.37 -3.38 25.71
C GLU A 68 -10.74 -4.87 25.76
N GLY A 69 -9.76 -5.78 25.81
CA GLY A 69 -10.00 -7.22 25.90
C GLY A 69 -10.55 -7.85 24.61
N ARG A 70 -10.32 -7.23 23.45
CA ARG A 70 -10.74 -7.76 22.16
C ARG A 70 -9.81 -8.88 21.70
N ASP A 71 -10.37 -9.83 20.95
CA ASP A 71 -9.59 -10.89 20.31
C ASP A 71 -8.77 -10.29 19.14
N LEU A 72 -7.45 -10.18 19.35
CA LEU A 72 -6.54 -9.65 18.34
C LEU A 72 -6.36 -10.57 17.14
N SER A 73 -6.63 -11.88 17.31
CA SER A 73 -6.46 -12.86 16.23
C SER A 73 -7.49 -12.70 15.11
N ALA A 74 -8.63 -12.08 15.43
CA ALA A 74 -9.68 -11.74 14.46
C ALA A 74 -9.42 -10.42 13.71
N ILE A 75 -8.42 -9.62 14.13
CA ILE A 75 -8.11 -8.33 13.53
C ILE A 75 -7.04 -8.51 12.46
N HIS A 76 -7.41 -8.23 11.21
CA HIS A 76 -6.50 -8.29 10.07
C HIS A 76 -6.30 -6.92 9.43
N SER A 77 -5.11 -6.68 8.90
CA SER A 77 -4.86 -5.48 8.12
C SER A 77 -3.84 -5.73 7.02
N VAL A 78 -3.98 -4.96 5.94
CA VAL A 78 -3.02 -4.86 4.84
C VAL A 78 -2.71 -3.40 4.59
N ALA A 79 -1.48 -3.11 4.19
CA ALA A 79 -1.02 -1.77 3.84
C ALA A 79 -0.75 -1.68 2.33
N SER A 80 -1.69 -1.10 1.59
CA SER A 80 -1.62 -0.98 0.13
C SER A 80 -0.61 0.09 -0.30
N PHE A 81 0.61 -0.36 -0.57
CA PHE A 81 1.75 0.42 -1.05
C PHE A 81 1.75 0.46 -2.59
N PHE A 82 1.70 1.65 -3.18
CA PHE A 82 1.48 1.83 -4.61
C PHE A 82 2.79 1.77 -5.39
N ILE A 83 2.81 0.94 -6.43
CA ILE A 83 4.02 0.62 -7.21
C ILE A 83 4.10 1.48 -8.47
N SER A 84 3.34 1.15 -9.52
CA SER A 84 3.57 1.69 -10.87
C SER A 84 3.46 3.22 -10.99
N ARG A 85 2.77 3.87 -10.05
CA ARG A 85 2.61 5.33 -10.05
C ARG A 85 3.94 6.04 -9.74
N VAL A 86 4.80 5.41 -8.95
CA VAL A 86 6.13 5.94 -8.61
C VAL A 86 6.99 6.03 -9.86
N ASP A 87 7.12 4.92 -10.62
CA ASP A 87 7.88 4.95 -11.88
C ASP A 87 7.26 5.91 -12.89
N SER A 88 5.92 5.97 -12.99
CA SER A 88 5.27 6.89 -13.93
C SER A 88 5.65 8.37 -13.69
N GLU A 89 5.75 8.79 -12.42
CA GLU A 89 6.12 10.17 -12.08
C GLU A 89 7.63 10.39 -12.15
N VAL A 90 8.44 9.46 -11.65
CA VAL A 90 9.91 9.55 -11.72
C VAL A 90 10.39 9.56 -13.17
N ASP A 91 9.89 8.65 -13.99
CA ASP A 91 10.30 8.53 -15.39
C ASP A 91 9.89 9.75 -16.21
N LYS A 92 8.79 10.41 -15.85
CA LYS A 92 8.38 11.69 -16.44
C LYS A 92 9.39 12.80 -16.12
N GLN A 93 9.92 12.86 -14.89
CA GLN A 93 10.91 13.85 -14.49
C GLN A 93 12.30 13.57 -15.09
N LEU A 94 12.69 12.29 -15.22
CA LEU A 94 13.96 11.88 -15.83
C LEU A 94 14.02 12.14 -17.34
N GLY A 95 12.89 12.13 -18.03
CA GLY A 95 12.82 12.20 -19.49
C GLY A 95 13.19 10.88 -20.18
N GLU A 96 13.09 10.84 -21.51
CA GLU A 96 13.34 9.62 -22.30
C GLU A 96 14.82 9.23 -22.31
N GLY A 97 15.09 7.92 -22.33
CA GLY A 97 16.45 7.37 -22.49
C GLY A 97 17.34 7.39 -21.23
N HIS A 98 16.86 7.92 -20.11
CA HIS A 98 17.61 7.88 -18.85
C HIS A 98 17.74 6.44 -18.30
N GLU A 99 18.91 6.07 -17.79
CA GLU A 99 19.20 4.71 -17.34
C GLU A 99 18.50 4.30 -16.03
N LEU A 100 17.93 5.27 -15.31
CA LEU A 100 17.20 5.07 -14.06
C LEU A 100 15.69 4.84 -14.25
N ARG A 101 15.20 4.91 -15.50
CA ARG A 101 13.77 4.70 -15.78
C ARG A 101 13.32 3.30 -15.35
N GLY A 102 12.12 3.20 -14.78
CA GLY A 102 11.52 1.94 -14.34
C GLY A 102 12.21 1.27 -13.13
N LYS A 103 13.08 1.98 -12.40
CA LYS A 103 13.81 1.44 -11.24
C LYS A 103 13.25 1.93 -9.89
N ALA A 104 12.57 3.07 -9.87
CA ALA A 104 12.21 3.76 -8.64
C ALA A 104 11.14 3.02 -7.84
N ALA A 105 10.12 2.47 -8.50
CA ALA A 105 9.01 1.80 -7.84
C ALA A 105 9.46 0.52 -7.13
N LEU A 106 10.30 -0.30 -7.78
CA LEU A 106 10.87 -1.51 -7.16
C LEU A 106 11.78 -1.15 -5.99
N ALA A 107 12.68 -0.17 -6.15
CA ALA A 107 13.54 0.28 -5.07
C ALA A 107 12.74 0.76 -3.86
N ASN A 108 11.72 1.60 -4.09
CA ASN A 108 10.86 2.11 -3.02
C ASN A 108 10.09 0.98 -2.31
N ALA A 109 9.54 0.01 -3.05
CA ALA A 109 8.80 -1.10 -2.47
C ALA A 109 9.69 -2.07 -1.66
N ARG A 110 10.92 -2.31 -2.12
CA ARG A 110 11.92 -3.13 -1.40
C ARG A 110 12.30 -2.46 -0.08
N LEU A 111 12.52 -1.15 -0.08
CA LEU A 111 12.77 -0.39 1.16
C LEU A 111 11.53 -0.31 2.06
N ALA A 112 10.32 -0.31 1.49
CA ALA A 112 9.09 -0.42 2.27
C ALA A 112 9.03 -1.77 3.00
N PHE A 113 9.44 -2.85 2.34
CA PHE A 113 9.51 -4.17 2.97
C PHE A 113 10.57 -4.22 4.09
N GLU A 114 11.75 -3.62 3.91
CA GLU A 114 12.75 -3.48 4.98
C GLU A 114 12.16 -2.73 6.21
N ALA A 115 11.45 -1.62 5.99
CA ALA A 115 10.77 -0.90 7.07
C ALA A 115 9.69 -1.75 7.77
N TYR A 116 8.99 -2.62 7.03
CA TYR A 116 8.05 -3.59 7.58
C TYR A 116 8.75 -4.59 8.50
N GLU A 117 9.88 -5.16 8.07
CA GLU A 117 10.66 -6.10 8.88
C GLU A 117 11.14 -5.47 10.19
N GLU A 118 11.61 -4.23 10.14
CA GLU A 118 12.03 -3.51 11.34
C GLU A 118 10.89 -3.32 12.36
N VAL A 119 9.72 -2.89 11.88
CA VAL A 119 8.59 -2.58 12.77
C VAL A 119 7.96 -3.85 13.32
N PHE A 120 7.74 -4.86 12.49
CA PHE A 120 7.13 -6.13 12.91
C PHE A 120 8.15 -7.11 13.52
N GLY A 121 9.44 -6.81 13.46
CA GLY A 121 10.50 -7.46 14.25
C GLY A 121 10.70 -6.85 15.64
N SER A 122 10.05 -5.72 15.95
CA SER A 122 10.24 -4.99 17.22
C SER A 122 9.63 -5.68 18.45
N GLU A 123 10.15 -5.33 19.64
CA GLU A 123 9.58 -5.78 20.93
C GLU A 123 8.12 -5.34 21.11
N ARG A 124 7.76 -4.16 20.57
CA ARG A 124 6.40 -3.62 20.62
C ARG A 124 5.42 -4.57 19.93
N PHE A 125 5.74 -5.01 18.72
CA PHE A 125 4.89 -5.98 18.02
C PHE A 125 4.97 -7.38 18.65
N ALA A 126 6.15 -7.81 19.13
CA ALA A 126 6.29 -9.11 19.80
C ALA A 126 5.34 -9.24 21.01
N ALA A 127 5.16 -8.18 21.80
CA ALA A 127 4.22 -8.15 22.92
C ALA A 127 2.74 -8.28 22.50
N LEU A 128 2.37 -7.72 21.35
CA LEU A 128 1.02 -7.85 20.77
C LEU A 128 0.81 -9.23 20.14
N ARG A 129 1.83 -9.75 19.45
CA ARG A 129 1.83 -11.10 18.86
C ARG A 129 1.67 -12.18 19.92
N ALA A 130 2.29 -12.02 21.09
CA ALA A 130 2.09 -12.90 22.24
C ALA A 130 0.63 -12.94 22.75
N LYS A 131 -0.18 -11.92 22.41
CA LYS A 131 -1.62 -11.83 22.67
C LYS A 131 -2.49 -12.25 21.47
N GLY A 132 -1.88 -12.82 20.42
CA GLY A 132 -2.58 -13.33 19.23
C GLY A 132 -2.70 -12.35 18.07
N ALA A 133 -2.04 -11.19 18.11
CA ALA A 133 -2.10 -10.23 17.00
C ALA A 133 -1.44 -10.75 15.71
N ASN A 134 -2.05 -10.41 14.57
CA ASN A 134 -1.50 -10.62 13.23
C ASN A 134 -0.55 -9.48 12.83
N PRO A 135 0.46 -9.69 11.97
CA PRO A 135 1.19 -8.58 11.35
C PRO A 135 0.33 -7.90 10.28
N GLN A 136 0.48 -6.59 10.09
CA GLN A 136 -0.13 -5.90 8.94
C GLN A 136 0.71 -6.15 7.70
N ARG A 137 0.21 -6.99 6.80
CA ARG A 137 0.96 -7.42 5.61
C ARG A 137 1.15 -6.25 4.63
N PRO A 138 2.36 -6.03 4.08
CA PRO A 138 2.54 -5.16 2.92
C PRO A 138 1.68 -5.69 1.76
N LEU A 139 1.01 -4.79 1.05
CA LEU A 139 0.22 -5.11 -0.13
C LEU A 139 0.66 -4.24 -1.29
N TRP A 140 1.23 -4.86 -2.33
CA TRP A 140 1.65 -4.19 -3.54
C TRP A 140 0.42 -3.86 -4.40
N ALA A 141 0.14 -2.56 -4.54
CA ALA A 141 -1.00 -2.04 -5.27
C ALA A 141 -0.56 -1.29 -6.53
N SER A 142 -1.46 -1.17 -7.51
CA SER A 142 -1.13 -0.56 -8.80
C SER A 142 0.08 -1.27 -9.45
N THR A 143 0.05 -2.60 -9.51
CA THR A 143 1.14 -3.44 -10.04
C THR A 143 1.03 -3.72 -11.53
N GLY A 144 0.12 -3.04 -12.23
CA GLY A 144 0.10 -3.06 -13.70
C GLY A 144 1.11 -2.09 -14.28
N VAL A 145 2.05 -2.63 -15.06
CA VAL A 145 3.07 -1.87 -15.81
C VAL A 145 2.42 -0.85 -16.74
N LYS A 146 3.00 0.35 -16.80
CA LYS A 146 2.51 1.49 -17.60
C LYS A 146 3.36 1.78 -18.82
N ASP A 147 4.66 1.49 -18.74
CA ASP A 147 5.59 1.63 -19.85
C ASP A 147 5.62 0.32 -20.65
N PRO A 148 5.20 0.31 -21.93
CA PRO A 148 5.20 -0.89 -22.77
C PRO A 148 6.61 -1.43 -23.08
N ALA A 149 7.67 -0.68 -22.79
CA ALA A 149 9.05 -1.15 -22.92
C ALA A 149 9.48 -2.08 -21.77
N LEU A 150 8.75 -2.07 -20.66
CA LEU A 150 8.99 -2.94 -19.51
C LEU A 150 8.17 -4.24 -19.62
N PRO A 151 8.64 -5.37 -19.08
CA PRO A 151 7.84 -6.58 -18.98
C PRO A 151 6.53 -6.31 -18.23
N ASP A 152 5.40 -6.75 -18.77
CA ASP A 152 4.07 -6.53 -18.17
C ASP A 152 3.84 -7.31 -16.87
N THR A 153 4.74 -8.25 -16.55
CA THR A 153 4.82 -9.00 -15.30
C THR A 153 5.79 -8.41 -14.26
N LEU A 154 6.56 -7.36 -14.61
CA LEU A 154 7.71 -6.85 -13.83
C LEU A 154 7.43 -6.72 -12.33
N TYR A 155 6.41 -5.94 -11.96
CA TYR A 155 6.12 -5.66 -10.54
C TYR A 155 5.57 -6.85 -9.76
N VAL A 156 5.12 -7.91 -10.45
CA VAL A 156 4.72 -9.15 -9.78
C VAL A 156 5.96 -10.01 -9.55
N SER A 157 6.74 -10.27 -10.60
CA SER A 157 7.93 -11.13 -10.55
C SER A 157 9.01 -10.58 -9.60
N GLU A 158 9.18 -9.25 -9.55
CA GLU A 158 10.26 -8.62 -8.80
C GLU A 158 9.92 -8.29 -7.34
N LEU A 159 8.67 -8.54 -6.89
CA LEU A 159 8.21 -8.26 -5.53
C LEU A 159 7.66 -9.52 -4.82
N VAL A 160 8.23 -10.69 -5.12
CA VAL A 160 7.88 -11.95 -4.48
C VAL A 160 8.67 -12.10 -3.17
N VAL A 161 7.95 -12.09 -2.05
CA VAL A 161 8.50 -12.34 -0.71
C VAL A 161 7.41 -12.80 0.25
N ASP A 162 7.75 -13.63 1.25
CA ASP A 162 6.78 -14.13 2.22
C ASP A 162 6.10 -13.00 3.02
N GLY A 163 4.88 -13.27 3.49
CA GLY A 163 4.13 -12.31 4.30
C GLY A 163 3.51 -11.14 3.54
N THR A 164 3.61 -11.07 2.21
CA THR A 164 3.06 -9.98 1.39
C THR A 164 1.79 -10.36 0.63
N VAL A 165 1.14 -9.35 0.03
CA VAL A 165 0.02 -9.49 -0.91
C VAL A 165 0.36 -8.70 -2.17
N ASN A 166 -0.07 -9.15 -3.34
CA ASN A 166 -0.12 -8.33 -4.55
C ASN A 166 -1.57 -8.22 -5.03
N THR A 167 -2.10 -7.00 -5.16
CA THR A 167 -3.43 -6.78 -5.74
C THR A 167 -3.28 -6.40 -7.21
N MET A 168 -3.48 -7.39 -8.07
CA MET A 168 -3.24 -7.26 -9.51
C MET A 168 -4.50 -6.77 -10.22
N PRO A 169 -4.40 -5.81 -11.15
CA PRO A 169 -5.41 -5.63 -12.17
C PRO A 169 -5.61 -6.93 -12.96
N GLU A 170 -6.82 -7.18 -13.47
CA GLU A 170 -7.14 -8.42 -14.19
C GLU A 170 -6.17 -8.72 -15.34
N LYS A 171 -5.78 -7.71 -16.13
CA LYS A 171 -4.81 -7.87 -17.22
C LYS A 171 -3.44 -8.35 -16.74
N THR A 172 -2.96 -7.81 -15.61
CA THR A 172 -1.68 -8.21 -15.01
C THR A 172 -1.77 -9.62 -14.45
N LEU A 173 -2.88 -9.99 -13.83
CA LEU A 173 -3.12 -11.35 -13.36
C LEU A 173 -3.13 -12.36 -14.51
N GLN A 174 -3.77 -12.01 -15.63
CA GLN A 174 -3.81 -12.85 -16.84
C GLN A 174 -2.43 -12.98 -17.49
N ALA A 175 -1.69 -11.87 -17.64
CA ALA A 175 -0.33 -11.90 -18.18
C ALA A 175 0.61 -12.75 -17.32
N PHE A 176 0.57 -12.57 -16.00
CA PHE A 176 1.36 -13.39 -15.08
C PHE A 176 0.94 -14.87 -15.11
N GLY A 177 -0.34 -15.17 -15.28
CA GLY A 177 -0.82 -16.55 -15.45
C GLY A 177 -0.40 -17.22 -16.76
N ASP A 178 -0.18 -16.44 -17.82
CA ASP A 178 0.24 -16.91 -19.13
C ASP A 178 1.76 -17.16 -19.20
N HIS A 179 2.57 -16.20 -18.72
CA HIS A 179 4.02 -16.23 -18.88
C HIS A 179 4.81 -15.62 -17.71
N GLY A 180 4.21 -15.53 -16.52
CA GLY A 180 4.91 -15.13 -15.31
C GLY A 180 5.88 -16.21 -14.82
N GLU A 181 7.00 -15.78 -14.25
CA GLU A 181 8.00 -16.66 -13.64
C GLU A 181 8.15 -16.34 -12.15
N VAL A 182 8.31 -17.39 -11.33
CA VAL A 182 8.60 -17.27 -9.90
C VAL A 182 9.93 -17.94 -9.63
N SER A 183 10.98 -17.15 -9.42
CA SER A 183 12.34 -17.62 -9.14
C SER A 183 12.65 -17.76 -7.64
N GLY A 184 11.67 -17.51 -6.79
CA GLY A 184 11.82 -17.51 -5.33
C GLY A 184 11.67 -16.10 -4.76
N ASP A 185 12.41 -15.81 -3.70
CA ASP A 185 12.45 -14.50 -3.08
C ASP A 185 13.21 -13.49 -3.95
N THR A 186 12.59 -12.35 -4.25
CA THR A 186 13.16 -11.30 -5.10
C THR A 186 13.27 -9.95 -4.38
N VAL A 187 13.08 -9.94 -3.06
CA VAL A 187 13.10 -8.73 -2.23
C VAL A 187 14.27 -8.75 -1.27
N HIS A 188 14.50 -9.85 -0.56
CA HIS A 188 15.65 -9.93 0.36
C HIS A 188 16.97 -9.85 -0.40
N GLY A 189 17.94 -9.16 0.19
CA GLY A 189 19.26 -8.93 -0.41
C GLY A 189 19.32 -7.75 -1.39
N THR A 190 18.21 -7.03 -1.61
CA THR A 190 18.14 -5.93 -2.59
C THR A 190 18.12 -4.52 -1.95
N TYR A 191 18.19 -4.42 -0.62
CA TYR A 191 17.98 -3.14 0.09
C TYR A 191 19.08 -2.12 -0.17
N ASP A 192 20.34 -2.55 -0.20
CA ASP A 192 21.47 -1.65 -0.51
C ASP A 192 21.42 -1.13 -1.95
N ASP A 193 21.14 -2.01 -2.91
CA ASP A 193 20.93 -1.62 -4.30
C ASP A 193 19.75 -0.66 -4.45
N SER A 194 18.67 -0.90 -3.70
CA SER A 194 17.49 -0.02 -3.68
C SER A 194 17.82 1.36 -3.11
N ARG A 195 18.59 1.44 -2.01
CA ARG A 195 19.12 2.72 -1.50
C ARG A 195 19.98 3.43 -2.52
N ALA A 196 20.84 2.70 -3.24
CA ALA A 196 21.70 3.26 -4.27
C ALA A 196 20.88 3.83 -5.46
N VAL A 197 19.80 3.17 -5.86
CA VAL A 197 18.87 3.70 -6.88
C VAL A 197 18.24 5.02 -6.41
N ILE A 198 17.72 5.07 -5.17
CA ILE A 198 17.13 6.31 -4.65
C ILE A 198 18.17 7.44 -4.57
N ALA A 199 19.39 7.14 -4.13
CA ALA A 199 20.48 8.12 -4.10
C ALA A 199 20.86 8.63 -5.51
N ALA A 200 20.94 7.73 -6.50
CA ALA A 200 21.22 8.10 -7.88
C ALA A 200 20.11 8.96 -8.51
N LEU A 201 18.85 8.76 -8.10
CA LEU A 201 17.73 9.62 -8.53
C LEU A 201 17.89 11.05 -8.00
N GLU A 202 18.27 11.21 -6.73
CA GLU A 202 18.56 12.52 -6.13
C GLU A 202 19.75 13.21 -6.84
N GLU A 203 20.81 12.46 -7.16
CA GLU A 203 21.95 12.97 -7.96
C GLU A 203 21.53 13.41 -9.37
N ALA A 204 20.55 12.73 -9.97
CA ALA A 204 19.95 13.09 -11.25
C ALA A 204 18.94 14.26 -11.15
N GLY A 205 18.73 14.82 -9.95
CA GLY A 205 17.84 15.96 -9.71
C GLY A 205 16.37 15.59 -9.53
N VAL A 206 16.04 14.30 -9.35
CA VAL A 206 14.69 13.83 -9.03
C VAL A 206 14.57 13.65 -7.52
N SER A 207 13.84 14.57 -6.88
CA SER A 207 13.64 14.53 -5.44
C SER A 207 12.55 13.54 -5.05
N TYR A 208 12.89 12.57 -4.21
CA TYR A 208 11.96 11.57 -3.68
C TYR A 208 10.79 12.22 -2.93
N ASP A 209 11.06 13.22 -2.09
CA ASP A 209 10.03 13.94 -1.32
C ASP A 209 9.05 14.69 -2.24
N GLN A 210 9.56 15.29 -3.32
CA GLN A 210 8.71 15.98 -4.30
C GLN A 210 7.83 14.99 -5.07
N VAL A 211 8.41 13.87 -5.53
CA VAL A 211 7.66 12.80 -6.20
C VAL A 211 6.55 12.28 -5.29
N VAL A 212 6.86 11.94 -4.04
CA VAL A 212 5.88 11.45 -3.07
C VAL A 212 4.76 12.46 -2.86
N LYS A 213 5.09 13.75 -2.68
CA LYS A 213 4.09 14.79 -2.49
C LYS A 213 3.13 14.88 -3.66
N VAL A 214 3.65 14.90 -4.89
CA VAL A 214 2.82 14.89 -6.11
C VAL A 214 1.90 13.67 -6.13
N LEU A 215 2.41 12.49 -5.79
CA LEU A 215 1.62 11.26 -5.77
C LEU A 215 0.54 11.23 -4.68
N GLU A 216 0.82 11.80 -3.50
CA GLU A 216 -0.18 11.96 -2.44
C GLU A 216 -1.30 12.92 -2.87
N ASP A 217 -0.94 14.10 -3.40
CA ASP A 217 -1.88 15.12 -3.85
C ASP A 217 -2.75 14.60 -5.01
N GLU A 218 -2.13 14.11 -6.10
CA GLU A 218 -2.88 13.55 -7.24
C GLU A 218 -3.66 12.28 -6.86
N GLY A 219 -3.13 11.51 -5.90
CA GLY A 219 -3.78 10.31 -5.39
C GLY A 219 -5.14 10.62 -4.77
N LEU A 220 -5.23 11.71 -4.00
CA LEU A 220 -6.48 12.18 -3.41
C LEU A 220 -7.42 12.79 -4.45
N GLU A 221 -6.91 13.67 -5.32
CA GLU A 221 -7.74 14.31 -6.36
C GLU A 221 -8.41 13.28 -7.27
N LYS A 222 -7.68 12.24 -7.69
CA LYS A 222 -8.24 11.16 -8.53
C LYS A 222 -9.31 10.36 -7.81
N PHE A 223 -9.20 10.18 -6.49
CA PHE A 223 -10.22 9.50 -5.69
C PHE A 223 -11.49 10.35 -5.54
N ASP A 224 -11.35 11.64 -5.26
CA ASP A 224 -12.49 12.56 -5.15
C ASP A 224 -13.22 12.70 -6.48
N ALA A 225 -12.48 12.82 -7.59
CA ALA A 225 -13.06 12.86 -8.93
C ALA A 225 -13.85 11.57 -9.26
N SER A 226 -13.26 10.40 -9.01
CA SER A 226 -13.93 9.12 -9.24
C SER A 226 -15.18 8.93 -8.37
N TRP A 227 -15.18 9.49 -7.16
CA TRP A 227 -16.34 9.46 -6.27
C TRP A 227 -17.45 10.40 -6.75
N ALA A 228 -17.09 11.60 -7.20
CA ALA A 228 -18.05 12.55 -7.78
C ALA A 228 -18.72 11.96 -9.04
N GLU A 229 -17.94 11.33 -9.93
CA GLU A 229 -18.46 10.67 -11.14
C GLU A 229 -19.44 9.53 -10.80
N LEU A 230 -19.13 8.73 -9.77
CA LEU A 230 -20.04 7.69 -9.27
C LEU A 230 -21.35 8.29 -8.77
N LEU A 231 -21.29 9.36 -7.97
CA LEU A 231 -22.48 10.03 -7.44
C LEU A 231 -23.34 10.64 -8.55
N GLU A 232 -22.72 11.27 -9.54
CA GLU A 232 -23.40 11.81 -10.72
C GLU A 232 -24.13 10.70 -11.48
N THR A 233 -23.44 9.59 -11.76
CA THR A 233 -24.01 8.43 -12.46
C THR A 233 -25.20 7.84 -11.70
N VAL A 234 -25.07 7.62 -10.39
CA VAL A 234 -26.15 7.06 -9.56
C VAL A 234 -27.33 8.04 -9.47
N THR A 235 -27.07 9.34 -9.33
CA THR A 235 -28.13 10.36 -9.28
C THR A 235 -28.91 10.40 -10.59
N ALA A 236 -28.21 10.40 -11.73
CA ALA A 236 -28.83 10.40 -13.04
C ALA A 236 -29.72 9.16 -13.28
N GLU A 237 -29.34 7.99 -12.78
CA GLU A 237 -30.16 6.78 -12.87
C GLU A 237 -31.35 6.79 -11.90
N LEU A 238 -31.20 7.37 -10.70
CA LEU A 238 -32.31 7.54 -9.76
C LEU A 238 -33.36 8.53 -10.26
N GLU A 239 -32.95 9.60 -10.95
CA GLU A 239 -33.87 10.59 -11.54
C GLU A 239 -34.65 10.06 -12.75
N LYS A 240 -34.15 9.00 -13.41
CA LYS A 240 -34.86 8.32 -14.51
C LYS A 240 -35.92 7.32 -14.03
N ALA A 241 -35.83 6.87 -12.77
CA ALA A 241 -36.71 5.85 -12.17
C ALA A 241 -37.99 6.45 -11.58
#